data_AF-A0AAD5MJ44-F1
#
_entry.id   AF-A0AAD5MJ44-F1
#
_cell.length_a   1.000
_cell.length_b   1.000
_cell.length_c   1.000
_cell.angle_alpha   90.00
_cell.angle_beta   90.00
_cell.angle_gamma   90.00
#
_symmetry.space_group_name_H-M   'P 1'
#
loop_
_entity.id
_entity.type
_entity.pdbx_description
1 polymer ?
#
loop_
_entity_poly.entity_id
_entity_poly.type
_entity_poly.pdbx_seq_one_letter_code
_entity_poly.pdbx_strand_id
1 'polypeptide(L)'
;MSKEDDLVIVEECKRYAEKYMVEQNIAAIKQFRKYYSSHFADPRYAEEFRMLSDEIFRRFQRNRQTSAEFRRKMVMIDEIGKVIQKNQSWRFKLFPSGSTMTGLATKGSDLDVTIWCPDANRLFSNESEKEVCMKILKSTVVMAPWPSGCDARGGTRGRNPSA
;
A
#
# COMPACT_ATOMS: atom_id res chain seq x y z
N MET A 1 8.90 17.33 3.78
CA MET A 1 8.41 16.68 5.01
C MET A 1 8.91 17.53 6.15
N SER A 2 7.98 18.02 6.97
CA SER A 2 8.32 18.85 8.13
C SER A 2 8.89 17.94 9.23
N LYS A 3 9.69 18.50 10.15
CA LYS A 3 10.18 17.76 11.32
C LYS A 3 9.02 17.23 12.19
N GLU A 4 7.84 17.84 12.10
CA GLU A 4 6.62 17.36 12.74
C GLU A 4 6.09 16.05 12.14
N ASP A 5 6.20 15.86 10.82
CA ASP A 5 5.74 14.63 10.16
C ASP A 5 6.57 13.40 10.62
N ASP A 6 7.87 13.58 10.84
CA ASP A 6 8.77 12.52 11.30
C ASP A 6 8.52 12.14 12.77
N LEU A 7 8.17 13.10 13.62
CA LEU A 7 7.85 12.86 15.03
C LEU A 7 6.54 12.08 15.19
N VAL A 8 5.53 12.37 14.37
CA VAL A 8 4.25 11.66 14.38
C VAL A 8 4.42 10.18 14.00
N ILE A 9 5.27 9.89 12.99
CA ILE A 9 5.54 8.51 12.56
C ILE A 9 6.29 7.74 13.65
N VAL A 10 7.29 8.35 14.29
CA VAL A 10 8.07 7.72 15.38
C VAL A 10 7.17 7.37 16.57
N GLU A 11 6.22 8.25 16.92
CA GLU A 11 5.30 8.03 18.03
C GLU A 11 4.26 6.94 17.73
N GLU A 12 3.76 6.86 16.48
CA GLU A 12 2.93 5.73 16.05
C GLU A 12 3.69 4.40 16.07
N CYS A 13 4.96 4.37 15.63
CA CYS A 13 5.78 3.17 15.67
C CYS A 13 5.98 2.64 17.10
N LYS A 14 6.10 3.52 18.11
CA LYS A 14 6.16 3.11 19.53
C LYS A 14 4.88 2.43 19.99
N ARG A 15 3.70 2.97 19.63
CA ARG A 15 2.40 2.35 19.95
C ARG A 15 2.25 0.95 19.33
N TYR A 16 2.80 0.73 18.14
CA TYR A 16 2.81 -0.59 17.51
C TYR A 16 3.81 -1.55 18.18
N ALA A 17 4.97 -1.05 18.63
CA ALA A 17 5.96 -1.86 19.34
C ALA A 17 5.47 -2.41 20.69
N GLU A 18 4.52 -1.73 21.36
CA GLU A 18 3.88 -2.24 22.57
C GLU A 18 2.81 -3.31 22.29
N LYS A 19 2.21 -3.29 21.09
CA LYS A 19 1.12 -4.19 20.71
C LYS A 19 1.59 -5.45 19.96
N TYR A 20 2.77 -5.40 19.37
CA TYR A 20 3.39 -6.49 18.62
C TYR A 20 4.75 -6.83 19.24
N MET A 21 5.11 -8.10 19.29
CA MET A 21 6.43 -8.52 19.77
C MET A 21 7.48 -8.14 18.70
N VAL A 22 8.01 -6.92 18.79
CA VAL A 22 9.04 -6.41 17.87
C VAL A 22 10.41 -6.75 18.43
N GLU A 23 11.01 -7.85 17.95
CA GLU A 23 12.40 -8.16 18.25
C GLU A 23 13.34 -7.37 17.33
N GLN A 24 14.18 -6.53 17.94
CA GLN A 24 15.21 -5.80 17.19
C GLN A 24 16.32 -6.75 16.76
N ASN A 25 16.66 -6.77 15.47
CA ASN A 25 17.71 -7.62 14.92
C ASN A 25 19.13 -7.07 15.18
N ILE A 26 19.44 -6.77 16.44
CA ILE A 26 20.68 -6.11 16.88
C ILE A 26 21.91 -6.96 16.59
N ALA A 27 21.81 -8.29 16.71
CA ALA A 27 22.92 -9.20 16.46
C ALA A 27 23.38 -9.15 15.00
N ALA A 28 22.45 -9.21 14.05
CA ALA A 28 22.77 -9.10 12.63
C ALA A 28 23.36 -7.72 12.28
N ILE A 29 22.81 -6.64 12.85
CA ILE A 29 23.34 -5.28 12.64
C ILE A 29 24.79 -5.17 13.12
N LYS A 30 25.10 -5.72 14.31
CA LYS A 30 26.47 -5.74 14.84
C LYS A 30 27.42 -6.54 13.94
N GLN A 31 26.98 -7.71 13.47
CA GLN A 31 27.77 -8.56 12.59
C GLN A 31 28.05 -7.90 11.24
N PHE A 32 27.04 -7.28 10.64
CA PHE A 32 27.17 -6.51 9.39
C PHE A 32 28.19 -5.38 9.56
N ARG A 33 28.05 -4.55 10.59
CA ARG A 33 28.99 -3.44 10.86
C ARG A 33 30.44 -3.92 10.98
N LYS A 34 30.65 -5.04 11.68
CA LYS A 34 31.99 -5.64 11.81
C LYS A 34 32.54 -6.14 10.48
N TYR A 35 31.71 -6.77 9.64
CA TYR A 35 32.15 -7.36 8.39
C TYR A 35 32.52 -6.32 7.34
N TYR A 36 31.77 -5.21 7.28
CA TYR A 36 31.95 -4.17 6.27
C TYR A 36 32.72 -2.95 6.76
N SER A 37 33.20 -2.92 8.01
CA SER A 37 33.87 -1.74 8.59
C SER A 37 35.09 -1.28 7.79
N SER A 38 35.82 -2.21 7.16
CA SER A 38 36.99 -1.90 6.32
C SER A 38 36.63 -1.08 5.09
N HIS A 39 35.44 -1.23 4.53
CA HIS A 39 34.96 -0.42 3.40
C HIS A 39 34.68 1.02 3.79
N PHE A 40 34.47 1.30 5.08
CA PHE A 40 34.29 2.65 5.62
C PHE A 40 35.60 3.26 6.16
N ALA A 41 36.72 2.53 6.10
CA ALA A 41 38.02 3.03 6.55
C ALA A 41 38.67 3.98 5.52
N ASP A 42 38.36 3.83 4.23
CA ASP A 42 38.72 4.83 3.21
C ASP A 42 37.64 5.93 3.17
N PRO A 43 37.99 7.19 3.47
CA PRO A 43 37.03 8.30 3.45
C PRO A 43 36.31 8.48 2.11
N ARG A 44 36.93 8.07 0.99
CA ARG A 44 36.32 8.17 -0.35
C ARG A 44 35.15 7.22 -0.48
N TYR A 45 35.32 5.95 -0.12
CA TYR A 45 34.23 4.98 -0.15
C TYR A 45 33.12 5.34 0.84
N ALA A 46 33.49 5.85 2.02
CA ALA A 46 32.50 6.34 2.99
C ALA A 46 31.62 7.46 2.40
N GLU A 47 32.23 8.42 1.68
CA GLU A 47 31.50 9.50 1.02
C GLU A 47 30.66 9.01 -0.17
N GLU A 48 31.17 8.09 -0.99
CA GLU A 48 30.41 7.47 -2.08
C GLU A 48 29.17 6.71 -1.56
N PHE A 49 29.30 5.94 -0.48
CA PHE A 49 28.16 5.28 0.16
C PHE A 49 27.16 6.27 0.75
N ARG A 50 27.64 7.39 1.30
CA ARG A 50 26.78 8.46 1.80
C ARG A 50 25.97 9.08 0.65
N MET A 51 26.63 9.40 -0.47
CA MET A 51 25.99 9.93 -1.67
C MET A 51 24.96 8.95 -2.26
N LEU A 52 25.30 7.66 -2.33
CA LEU A 52 24.38 6.63 -2.80
C LEU A 52 23.17 6.49 -1.88
N SER A 53 23.39 6.53 -0.56
CA SER A 53 22.29 6.47 0.43
C SER A 53 21.35 7.66 0.27
N ASP A 54 21.89 8.86 0.09
CA ASP A 54 21.11 10.07 -0.20
C ASP A 54 20.31 9.93 -1.49
N GLU A 55 20.90 9.39 -2.55
CA GLU A 55 20.24 9.19 -3.84
C GLU A 55 19.09 8.19 -3.74
N ILE A 56 19.32 7.03 -3.11
CA ILE A 56 18.29 6.01 -2.87
C ILE A 56 17.12 6.63 -2.11
N PHE A 57 17.39 7.37 -1.04
CA PHE A 57 16.36 8.02 -0.24
C PHE A 57 15.59 9.06 -1.05
N ARG A 58 16.25 9.95 -1.78
CA ARG A 58 15.59 10.95 -2.65
C ARG A 58 14.74 10.27 -3.72
N ARG A 59 15.24 9.20 -4.33
CA ARG A 59 14.51 8.43 -5.35
C ARG A 59 13.27 7.79 -4.75
N PHE A 60 13.36 7.21 -3.56
CA PHE A 60 12.19 6.71 -2.83
C PHE A 60 11.19 7.84 -2.56
N GLN A 61 11.61 8.96 -1.99
CA GLN A 61 10.72 10.09 -1.66
C GLN A 61 9.98 10.63 -2.87
N ARG A 62 10.63 10.75 -4.03
CA ARG A 62 10.00 11.20 -5.28
C ARG A 62 8.94 10.23 -5.81
N ASN A 63 9.12 8.93 -5.56
CA ASN A 63 8.29 7.87 -6.10
C ASN A 63 7.33 7.26 -5.08
N ARG A 64 7.42 7.62 -3.80
CA ARG A 64 6.53 7.14 -2.75
C ARG A 64 5.09 7.50 -3.08
N GLN A 65 4.18 6.58 -2.75
CA GLN A 65 2.75 6.79 -2.81
C GLN A 65 2.37 8.08 -2.08
N THR A 66 1.53 8.89 -2.71
CA THR A 66 1.03 10.13 -2.11
C THR A 66 -0.17 9.86 -1.21
N SER A 67 -0.43 10.74 -0.23
CA SER A 67 -1.64 10.63 0.60
C SER A 67 -2.93 10.68 -0.22
N ALA A 68 -2.94 11.39 -1.36
CA ALA A 68 -4.08 11.41 -2.26
C ALA A 68 -4.32 10.04 -2.93
N GLU A 69 -3.24 9.37 -3.33
CA GLU A 69 -3.30 8.03 -3.90
C GLU A 69 -3.72 6.98 -2.86
N PHE A 70 -3.16 7.06 -1.65
CA PHE A 70 -3.61 6.25 -0.51
C PHE A 70 -5.12 6.39 -0.28
N ARG A 71 -5.64 7.62 -0.21
CA ARG A 71 -7.07 7.87 -0.03
C ARG A 71 -7.92 7.29 -1.16
N ARG A 72 -7.47 7.43 -2.42
CA ARG A 72 -8.15 6.79 -3.56
C ARG A 72 -8.21 5.27 -3.42
N LYS A 73 -7.10 4.64 -3.00
CA LYS A 73 -7.08 3.20 -2.73
C LYS A 73 -8.06 2.82 -1.62
N MET A 74 -8.19 3.60 -0.55
CA MET A 74 -9.16 3.32 0.51
C MET A 74 -10.62 3.43 0.05
N VAL A 75 -10.94 4.43 -0.78
CA VAL A 75 -12.27 4.55 -1.41
C VAL A 75 -12.56 3.33 -2.28
N MET A 76 -11.56 2.87 -3.05
CA MET A 76 -11.70 1.69 -3.90
C MET A 76 -11.99 0.41 -3.10
N ILE A 77 -11.39 0.24 -1.91
CA ILE A 77 -11.72 -0.89 -1.03
C ILE A 77 -13.19 -0.84 -0.61
N ASP A 78 -13.71 0.33 -0.24
CA ASP A 78 -15.12 0.50 0.13
C ASP A 78 -16.06 0.16 -1.04
N GLU A 79 -15.73 0.59 -2.26
CA GLU A 79 -16.47 0.24 -3.48
C GLU A 79 -16.45 -1.25 -3.77
N ILE A 80 -15.28 -1.90 -3.68
CA ILE A 80 -15.14 -3.36 -3.81
C ILE A 80 -16.01 -4.05 -2.76
N GLY A 81 -16.01 -3.56 -1.51
CA GLY A 81 -16.86 -4.06 -0.44
C GLY A 81 -18.34 -4.02 -0.80
N LYS A 82 -18.84 -2.90 -1.34
CA LYS A 82 -20.24 -2.78 -1.79
C LYS A 82 -20.58 -3.76 -2.90
N VAL A 83 -19.67 -3.97 -3.86
CA VAL A 83 -19.86 -4.92 -4.96
C VAL A 83 -19.93 -6.36 -4.44
N ILE A 84 -19.01 -6.76 -3.56
CA ILE A 84 -19.04 -8.11 -2.97
C ILE A 84 -20.33 -8.28 -2.15
N GLN A 85 -20.70 -7.31 -1.32
CA GLN A 85 -21.90 -7.36 -0.48
C GLN A 85 -23.20 -7.48 -1.28
N LYS A 86 -23.25 -6.92 -2.50
CA LYS A 86 -24.40 -7.03 -3.40
C LYS A 86 -24.55 -8.45 -3.97
N ASN A 87 -23.45 -9.16 -4.16
CA ASN A 87 -23.43 -10.47 -4.83
C ASN A 87 -23.30 -11.65 -3.85
N GLN A 88 -22.91 -11.38 -2.60
CA GLN A 88 -22.57 -12.41 -1.62
C GLN A 88 -23.35 -12.16 -0.32
N SER A 89 -23.94 -13.23 0.21
CA SER A 89 -24.74 -13.21 1.44
C SER A 89 -23.94 -13.51 2.71
N TRP A 90 -22.70 -13.97 2.56
CA TRP A 90 -21.84 -14.27 3.69
C TRP A 90 -21.23 -12.99 4.29
N ARG A 91 -20.93 -13.05 5.59
CA ARG A 91 -20.35 -11.92 6.31
C ARG A 91 -18.87 -11.81 6.00
N PHE A 92 -18.39 -10.59 5.76
CA PHE A 92 -16.97 -10.34 5.54
C PHE A 92 -16.55 -8.94 5.97
N LYS A 93 -15.23 -8.73 6.05
CA LYS A 93 -14.59 -7.42 6.13
C LYS A 93 -13.41 -7.38 5.18
N LEU A 94 -13.14 -6.21 4.61
CA LEU A 94 -11.96 -5.96 3.80
C LEU A 94 -10.95 -5.16 4.60
N PHE A 95 -9.68 -5.55 4.51
CA PHE A 95 -8.57 -4.85 5.12
C PHE A 95 -7.52 -4.53 4.05
N PRO A 96 -7.04 -3.28 3.96
CA PRO A 96 -5.85 -3.01 3.15
C PRO A 96 -4.67 -3.77 3.72
N SER A 97 -3.78 -4.24 2.85
CA SER A 97 -2.54 -4.90 3.25
C SER A 97 -1.39 -4.50 2.33
N GLY A 98 -0.25 -5.19 2.46
CA GLY A 98 0.91 -4.99 1.61
C GLY A 98 1.54 -3.59 1.71
N SER A 99 2.17 -3.17 0.62
CA SER A 99 3.01 -1.97 0.58
C SER A 99 2.24 -0.67 0.88
N THR A 100 0.93 -0.66 0.59
CA THR A 100 0.04 0.48 0.84
C THR A 100 -0.08 0.76 2.34
N MET A 101 -0.07 -0.27 3.20
CA MET A 101 -0.17 -0.11 4.65
C MET A 101 1.16 0.10 5.35
N THR A 102 2.27 -0.38 4.78
CA THR A 102 3.61 -0.19 5.37
C THR A 102 4.21 1.18 5.10
N GLY A 103 3.55 2.01 4.28
CA GLY A 103 4.08 3.31 3.85
C GLY A 103 5.23 3.21 2.85
N LEU A 104 5.57 1.99 2.39
CA LEU A 104 6.63 1.71 1.42
C LEU A 104 6.10 1.58 -0.02
N ALA A 105 4.80 1.74 -0.22
CA ALA A 105 4.21 1.77 -1.55
C ALA A 105 4.82 2.89 -2.40
N THR A 106 5.04 2.58 -3.67
CA THR A 106 5.37 3.55 -4.71
C THR A 106 4.11 3.97 -5.48
N LYS A 107 4.20 5.08 -6.22
CA LYS A 107 3.16 5.53 -7.15
C LYS A 107 2.86 4.42 -8.16
N GLY A 108 1.58 4.16 -8.39
CA GLY A 108 1.13 3.13 -9.32
C GLY A 108 1.33 1.70 -8.83
N SER A 109 1.73 1.50 -7.57
CA SER A 109 1.75 0.17 -6.96
C SER A 109 0.35 -0.42 -6.87
N ASP A 110 0.29 -1.74 -6.90
CA ASP A 110 -0.96 -2.49 -6.73
C ASP A 110 -1.62 -2.22 -5.37
N LEU A 111 -2.90 -2.55 -5.28
CA LEU A 111 -3.69 -2.48 -4.06
C LEU A 111 -3.89 -3.90 -3.54
N ASP A 112 -3.12 -4.27 -2.51
CA ASP A 112 -3.30 -5.52 -1.79
C ASP A 112 -4.46 -5.38 -0.80
N VAL A 113 -5.43 -6.31 -0.86
CA VAL A 113 -6.60 -6.33 0.03
C VAL A 113 -6.79 -7.74 0.58
N THR A 114 -7.07 -7.83 1.87
CA THR A 114 -7.37 -9.07 2.57
C THR A 114 -8.85 -9.14 2.88
N ILE A 115 -9.50 -10.25 2.51
CA ILE A 115 -10.88 -10.55 2.92
C ILE A 115 -10.84 -11.37 4.19
N TRP A 116 -11.42 -10.85 5.26
CA TRP A 116 -11.68 -11.61 6.48
C TRP A 116 -13.12 -12.11 6.48
N CYS A 117 -13.30 -13.42 6.45
CA CYS A 117 -14.60 -14.07 6.49
C CYS A 117 -14.67 -15.00 7.72
N PRO A 118 -15.46 -14.66 8.77
CA PRO A 118 -15.55 -15.48 9.98
C PRO A 118 -16.14 -16.87 9.72
N ASP A 119 -16.97 -17.00 8.69
CA ASP A 119 -17.70 -18.23 8.35
C ASP A 119 -16.98 -19.05 7.25
N ALA A 120 -15.73 -18.71 6.91
CA ALA A 120 -14.98 -19.30 5.81
C ALA A 120 -14.90 -20.83 5.88
N ASN A 121 -14.68 -21.39 7.07
CA ASN A 121 -14.59 -22.85 7.26
C ASN A 121 -15.89 -23.60 6.99
N ARG A 122 -17.03 -22.91 7.06
CA ARG A 122 -18.35 -23.47 6.76
C ARG A 122 -18.72 -23.28 5.28
N LEU A 123 -18.23 -22.22 4.67
CA LEU A 123 -18.58 -21.81 3.30
C LEU A 123 -17.71 -22.48 2.25
N PHE A 124 -16.44 -22.77 2.57
CA PHE A 124 -15.47 -23.35 1.65
C PHE A 124 -15.07 -24.73 2.16
N SER A 125 -15.35 -25.76 1.35
CA SER A 125 -15.18 -27.16 1.74
C SER A 125 -13.76 -27.67 1.48
N ASN A 126 -12.99 -27.03 0.60
CA ASN A 126 -11.61 -27.40 0.32
C ASN A 126 -10.60 -26.28 0.70
N GLU A 127 -9.40 -26.69 1.11
CA GLU A 127 -8.28 -25.79 1.47
C GLU A 127 -7.92 -24.83 0.32
N SER A 128 -8.01 -25.30 -0.92
CA SER A 128 -7.76 -24.50 -2.12
C SER A 128 -8.74 -23.33 -2.27
N GLU A 129 -10.04 -23.49 -1.96
CA GLU A 129 -11.05 -22.44 -1.99
C GLU A 129 -10.89 -21.46 -0.82
N LYS A 130 -10.48 -21.96 0.35
CA LYS A 130 -10.12 -21.12 1.49
C LYS A 130 -8.91 -20.24 1.15
N GLU A 131 -7.90 -20.79 0.48
CA GLU A 131 -6.76 -20.02 -0.04
C GLU A 131 -7.16 -19.07 -1.17
N VAL A 132 -8.08 -19.45 -2.06
CA VAL A 132 -8.55 -18.61 -3.16
C VAL A 132 -9.32 -17.40 -2.63
N CYS A 133 -10.15 -17.54 -1.58
CA CYS A 133 -10.74 -16.39 -0.89
C CYS A 133 -9.69 -15.42 -0.31
N MET A 134 -8.51 -15.93 0.05
CA MET A 134 -7.36 -15.13 0.49
C MET A 134 -6.51 -14.58 -0.68
N LYS A 135 -6.59 -15.18 -1.87
CA LYS A 135 -5.80 -14.82 -3.07
C LYS A 135 -6.57 -13.99 -4.12
N ILE A 136 -7.91 -13.96 -4.11
CA ILE A 136 -8.75 -13.30 -5.14
C ILE A 136 -8.47 -11.79 -5.31
N LEU A 137 -7.82 -11.12 -4.36
CA LEU A 137 -7.48 -9.70 -4.47
C LEU A 137 -6.02 -9.43 -4.86
N LYS A 138 -5.25 -10.45 -5.28
CA LYS A 138 -3.95 -10.25 -5.94
C LYS A 138 -4.07 -9.92 -7.44
N SER A 139 -5.28 -9.95 -8.00
CA SER A 139 -5.50 -9.54 -9.39
C SER A 139 -5.42 -8.01 -9.48
N THR A 140 -4.24 -7.58 -9.92
CA THR A 140 -3.84 -6.25 -10.37
C THR A 140 -5.01 -5.41 -10.89
N VAL A 141 -5.42 -4.39 -10.13
CA VAL A 141 -6.10 -3.24 -10.74
C VAL A 141 -5.03 -2.25 -11.13
N VAL A 142 -4.53 -2.37 -12.36
CA VAL A 142 -3.72 -1.32 -12.98
C VAL A 142 -4.64 -0.11 -13.13
N MET A 143 -4.43 0.93 -12.32
CA MET A 143 -5.08 2.21 -12.53
C MET A 143 -4.53 2.81 -13.83
N ALA A 144 -5.25 2.61 -14.93
CA ALA A 144 -5.05 3.41 -16.12
C ALA A 144 -5.29 4.89 -15.76
N PRO A 145 -4.50 5.83 -16.31
CA PRO A 145 -4.74 7.25 -16.09
C PRO A 145 -6.15 7.62 -16.54
N TRP A 146 -6.91 8.23 -15.64
CA TRP A 146 -8.21 8.83 -15.94
C TRP A 146 -8.04 9.86 -17.06
N PRO A 147 -8.79 9.81 -18.17
CA PRO A 147 -8.71 10.84 -19.18
C PRO A 147 -9.25 12.14 -18.59
N SER A 148 -8.33 13.06 -18.29
CA SER A 148 -8.65 14.45 -18.01
C SER A 148 -9.04 15.11 -19.34
N GLY A 149 -10.34 15.11 -19.66
CA GLY A 149 -10.79 15.78 -20.88
C GLY A 149 -12.22 15.46 -21.28
N CYS A 150 -13.19 15.79 -20.44
CA CYS A 150 -14.56 16.03 -20.90
C CYS A 150 -15.00 17.40 -20.38
N ASP A 151 -14.76 18.42 -21.20
CA ASP A 151 -15.32 19.76 -21.07
C ASP A 151 -16.84 19.66 -20.90
N ALA A 152 -17.33 20.00 -19.71
CA ALA A 152 -18.71 20.37 -19.51
C ALA A 152 -18.92 21.78 -20.10
N ARG A 153 -19.16 21.86 -21.41
CA ARG A 153 -19.78 23.03 -22.04
C ARG A 153 -21.12 22.63 -22.63
N GLY A 154 -22.13 23.36 -22.18
CA GLY A 154 -23.54 23.07 -22.37
C GLY A 154 -24.02 23.18 -23.81
N GLY A 155 -25.17 22.53 -24.03
CA GLY A 155 -25.90 22.54 -25.29
C GLY A 155 -27.27 21.90 -25.11
N THR A 156 -28.17 22.60 -24.43
CA THR A 156 -29.61 22.33 -24.46
C THR A 156 -30.16 22.47 -25.88
N ARG A 157 -30.85 21.45 -26.38
CA ARG A 157 -31.95 21.43 -27.39
C ARG A 157 -32.09 19.95 -27.81
N GLY A 158 -33.24 19.30 -27.85
CA GLY A 158 -34.64 19.61 -27.62
C GLY A 158 -35.37 18.32 -28.02
N ARG A 159 -36.34 17.89 -27.21
CA ARG A 159 -37.24 16.79 -27.57
C ARG A 159 -38.07 17.20 -28.79
N ASN A 160 -38.33 16.26 -29.71
CA ASN A 160 -39.68 15.70 -29.84
C ASN A 160 -39.75 14.47 -30.76
N PRO A 161 -40.83 13.67 -30.66
CA PRO A 161 -40.85 12.25 -30.93
C PRO A 161 -41.47 11.90 -32.30
N SER A 162 -41.42 10.59 -32.57
CA SER A 162 -41.97 9.82 -33.69
C SER A 162 -43.30 10.31 -34.28
N ALA A 163 -43.30 10.52 -35.60
CA ALA A 163 -44.24 9.98 -36.59
C ALA A 163 -43.64 10.18 -37.99
#